data_AF-A0A6A5QQV8-F1
#
_entry.id   AF-A0A6A5QQV8-F1
#
_cell.length_a   1.000
_cell.length_b   1.000
_cell.length_c   1.000
_cell.angle_alpha   90.00
_cell.angle_beta   90.00
_cell.angle_gamma   90.00
#
_symmetry.space_group_name_H-M   'P 1'
#
loop_
_entity.id
_entity.type
_entity.pdbx_description
1 polymer ?
#
loop_
_entity_poly.entity_id
_entity_poly.type
_entity_poly.pdbx_seq_one_letter_code
_entity_poly.pdbx_strand_id
1 'polypeptide(L)'
;MHPQSQKTDIVNLPTTSPAFQLNRMVMKKLQKALEADPEVDLASKIPSSYAVRLAERKSEGCHEKDFPSKCPTIDVSLFPNDVRHLLDGNTLATVLFPLSESVQGLIGSDHNHNESSLAYSVRKLVEKSEVVWKPEIGKHKIVLKCSPSIALKIIRNMDNFTEYTTLQYLEEHKPTIPAPRPLGLIRIGRCFLVFMSLVHGTTLEAVWPKLDDSLKRFIQEQLNNIFIELRSLTRPSNMPLGGVAGEGCQDLRRHVRRTTEPIWTTEDFDNWQFSNPHFGSPIYIKTLRSLCPPLLQKHVLSHNDLRPDNIMVKLEGGQYRVTGIIDWKYSGFYPEYYESTKVMNGLSTNEDSDWYLFIPECISPLRNTEKWLLDALWWKHVE
;
A
#
# COMPACT_ATOMS: atom_id res chain seq x y z
N MET A 1 55.25 -12.24 -43.63
CA MET A 1 55.26 -12.06 -42.16
C MET A 1 54.12 -11.11 -41.79
N HIS A 2 52.96 -11.65 -41.44
CA HIS A 2 51.85 -10.88 -40.86
C HIS A 2 51.75 -11.26 -39.38
N PRO A 3 51.71 -10.29 -38.45
CA PRO A 3 51.54 -10.59 -37.04
C PRO A 3 50.09 -11.04 -36.80
N GLN A 4 49.95 -12.23 -36.22
CA GLN A 4 48.69 -12.78 -35.76
C GLN A 4 48.12 -11.91 -34.63
N SER A 5 46.94 -11.37 -34.86
CA SER A 5 46.07 -10.77 -33.85
C SER A 5 45.68 -11.85 -32.83
N GLN A 6 46.14 -11.70 -31.59
CA GLN A 6 45.61 -12.44 -30.44
C GLN A 6 44.17 -11.97 -30.21
N LYS A 7 43.21 -12.78 -30.62
CA LYS A 7 41.83 -12.68 -30.13
C LYS A 7 41.82 -13.09 -28.66
N THR A 8 41.71 -12.11 -27.77
CA THR A 8 41.32 -12.35 -26.38
C THR A 8 39.92 -12.98 -26.36
N ASP A 9 39.83 -14.17 -25.79
CA ASP A 9 38.58 -14.87 -25.52
C ASP A 9 37.68 -13.97 -24.66
N ILE A 10 36.55 -13.58 -25.24
CA ILE A 10 35.49 -12.86 -24.52
C ILE A 10 34.86 -13.88 -23.56
N VAL A 11 35.21 -13.79 -22.28
CA VAL A 11 34.48 -14.46 -21.22
C VAL A 11 33.03 -14.02 -21.31
N ASN A 12 32.13 -14.93 -21.70
CA ASN A 12 30.70 -14.69 -21.69
C ASN A 12 30.23 -14.49 -20.24
N LEU A 13 30.24 -13.24 -19.79
CA LEU A 13 29.69 -12.83 -18.51
C LEU A 13 28.17 -13.09 -18.52
N PRO A 14 27.59 -13.63 -17.43
CA PRO A 14 26.16 -13.90 -17.36
C PRO A 14 25.37 -12.59 -17.49
N THR A 15 24.70 -12.42 -18.63
CA THR A 15 23.93 -11.22 -19.03
C THR A 15 22.60 -11.06 -18.27
N THR A 16 22.34 -11.94 -17.31
CA THR A 16 21.06 -12.04 -16.59
C THR A 16 21.15 -11.87 -15.08
N SER A 17 22.35 -11.71 -14.50
CA SER A 17 22.49 -11.62 -13.03
C SER A 17 21.78 -10.39 -12.43
N PRO A 18 21.22 -10.48 -11.20
CA PRO A 18 20.60 -9.34 -10.53
C PRO A 18 21.53 -8.12 -10.40
N ALA A 19 22.82 -8.36 -10.15
CA ALA A 19 23.85 -7.32 -10.12
C ALA A 19 24.05 -6.66 -11.49
N PHE A 20 24.07 -7.44 -12.57
CA PHE A 20 24.14 -6.93 -13.93
C PHE A 20 22.92 -6.08 -14.29
N GLN A 21 21.70 -6.50 -13.90
CA GLN A 21 20.49 -5.73 -14.16
C GLN A 21 20.48 -4.39 -13.43
N LEU A 22 20.94 -4.36 -12.17
CA LEU A 22 21.10 -3.11 -11.41
C LEU A 22 22.12 -2.18 -12.08
N ASN A 23 23.29 -2.71 -12.46
CA ASN A 23 24.33 -1.94 -13.14
C ASN A 23 23.83 -1.37 -14.47
N ARG A 24 23.13 -2.18 -15.27
CA ARG A 24 22.55 -1.76 -16.55
C ARG A 24 21.52 -0.65 -16.38
N MET A 25 20.71 -0.71 -15.33
CA MET A 25 19.70 0.32 -15.04
C MET A 25 20.35 1.65 -14.62
N VAL A 26 21.34 1.61 -13.74
CA VAL A 26 22.08 2.81 -13.32
C VAL A 26 22.84 3.40 -14.51
N MET A 27 23.47 2.57 -15.33
CA MET A 27 24.20 3.03 -16.52
C MET A 27 23.29 3.76 -17.51
N LYS A 28 22.07 3.25 -17.78
CA LYS A 28 21.10 3.95 -18.63
C LYS A 28 20.70 5.33 -18.09
N LYS A 29 20.59 5.47 -16.76
CA LYS A 29 20.26 6.76 -16.13
C LYS A 29 21.40 7.76 -16.25
N LEU A 30 22.64 7.31 -16.03
CA LEU A 30 23.83 8.14 -16.19
C LEU A 30 24.02 8.56 -17.65
N GLN A 31 23.79 7.66 -18.60
CA GLN A 31 23.87 7.97 -20.02
C GLN A 31 22.82 9.02 -20.42
N LYS A 32 21.58 8.89 -19.95
CA LYS A 32 20.54 9.91 -20.16
C LYS A 32 20.88 11.26 -19.50
N ALA A 33 21.55 11.24 -18.34
CA ALA A 33 21.99 12.46 -17.69
C ALA A 33 23.09 13.17 -18.48
N LEU A 34 24.06 12.42 -19.01
CA LEU A 34 25.15 12.93 -19.84
C LEU A 34 24.67 13.46 -21.20
N GLU A 35 23.67 12.81 -21.80
CA GLU A 35 23.04 13.27 -23.04
C GLU A 35 22.26 14.58 -22.84
N ALA A 36 21.70 14.80 -21.65
CA ALA A 36 20.96 16.02 -21.31
C ALA A 36 21.88 17.18 -20.90
N ASP A 37 23.01 16.87 -20.26
CA ASP A 37 24.01 17.83 -19.82
C ASP A 37 25.41 17.20 -19.89
N PRO A 38 26.24 17.57 -20.88
CA PRO A 38 27.59 17.02 -21.05
C PRO A 38 28.55 17.30 -19.88
N GLU A 39 28.27 18.30 -19.04
CA GLU A 39 29.11 18.68 -17.89
C GLU A 39 28.55 18.18 -16.54
N VAL A 40 27.53 17.32 -16.56
CA VAL A 40 26.87 16.82 -15.35
C VAL A 40 27.84 16.07 -14.42
N ASP A 41 27.78 16.37 -13.12
CA ASP A 41 28.45 15.57 -12.11
C ASP A 41 27.77 14.20 -11.98
N LEU A 42 28.36 13.19 -12.63
CA LEU A 42 27.84 11.82 -12.63
C LEU A 42 27.84 11.19 -11.23
N ALA A 43 28.75 11.59 -10.33
CA ALA A 43 28.79 11.03 -8.97
C ALA A 43 27.52 11.42 -8.20
N SER A 44 27.00 12.63 -8.40
CA SER A 44 25.73 13.09 -7.82
C SER A 44 24.50 12.31 -8.32
N LYS A 45 24.59 11.66 -9.48
CA LYS A 45 23.47 10.92 -10.10
C LYS A 45 23.45 9.44 -9.73
N ILE A 46 24.52 8.92 -9.12
CA ILE A 46 24.54 7.56 -8.58
C ILE A 46 23.83 7.59 -7.22
N PRO A 47 22.78 6.77 -7.00
CA PRO A 47 22.10 6.71 -5.70
C PRO A 47 23.08 6.34 -4.59
N SER A 48 23.02 7.01 -3.43
CA SER A 48 23.89 6.73 -2.27
C SER A 48 23.82 5.28 -1.78
N SER A 49 22.70 4.60 -2.01
CA SER A 49 22.49 3.17 -1.69
C SER A 49 23.03 2.19 -2.74
N TYR A 50 23.61 2.67 -3.85
CA TYR A 50 24.02 1.81 -4.96
C TYR A 50 25.06 0.75 -4.56
N ALA A 51 26.09 1.13 -3.79
CA ALA A 51 27.14 0.22 -3.36
C ALA A 51 26.61 -0.94 -2.51
N VAL A 52 25.73 -0.63 -1.54
CA VAL A 52 25.07 -1.62 -0.68
C VAL A 52 24.21 -2.56 -1.52
N ARG A 53 23.37 -1.99 -2.39
CA ARG A 53 22.47 -2.76 -3.26
C ARG A 53 23.19 -3.63 -4.28
N LEU A 54 24.39 -3.24 -4.71
CA LEU A 54 25.25 -4.01 -5.60
C LEU A 54 25.92 -5.16 -4.85
N ALA A 55 26.39 -4.95 -3.62
CA ALA A 55 26.96 -5.99 -2.79
C ALA A 55 25.94 -7.10 -2.49
N GLU A 56 24.72 -6.73 -2.10
CA GLU A 56 23.60 -7.67 -1.85
C GLU A 56 23.30 -8.57 -3.06
N ARG A 57 23.25 -7.98 -4.26
CA ARG A 57 22.95 -8.71 -5.50
C ARG A 57 24.11 -9.54 -6.04
N LYS A 58 25.34 -9.28 -5.57
CA LYS A 58 26.49 -10.13 -5.84
C LYS A 58 26.49 -11.35 -4.92
N SER A 59 26.02 -11.23 -3.67
CA SER A 59 25.89 -12.36 -2.73
C SER A 59 24.75 -13.32 -3.06
N GLU A 60 23.72 -12.89 -3.78
CA GLU A 60 22.61 -13.77 -4.25
C GLU A 60 23.07 -14.88 -5.22
N GLY A 61 24.30 -14.84 -5.74
CA GLY A 61 24.83 -15.83 -6.69
C GLY A 61 25.83 -16.85 -6.12
N CYS A 62 26.09 -16.87 -4.81
CA CYS A 62 27.13 -17.74 -4.21
C CYS A 62 26.67 -18.37 -2.89
N HIS A 63 25.83 -19.42 -2.94
CA HIS A 63 25.65 -20.34 -1.81
C HIS A 63 25.37 -21.77 -2.29
N GLU A 64 26.45 -22.51 -2.56
CA GLU A 64 26.53 -23.97 -2.39
C GLU A 64 27.90 -24.24 -1.77
N LYS A 65 27.97 -24.52 -0.47
CA LYS A 65 28.96 -25.42 0.15
C LYS A 65 28.40 -25.99 1.45
N ASP A 66 28.45 -27.32 1.52
CA ASP A 66 27.93 -28.22 2.52
C ASP A 66 28.37 -27.97 3.96
N PHE A 67 27.43 -28.11 4.90
CA PHE A 67 27.68 -28.69 6.22
C PHE A 67 26.49 -29.59 6.62
N PRO A 68 26.72 -30.77 7.21
CA PRO A 68 25.65 -31.71 7.52
C PRO A 68 25.06 -31.41 8.90
N SER A 69 23.79 -31.00 8.95
CA SER A 69 23.01 -31.06 10.19
C SER A 69 21.55 -31.38 9.90
N LYS A 70 21.13 -32.54 10.39
CA LYS A 70 19.77 -33.09 10.28
C LYS A 70 18.74 -32.17 10.95
N CYS A 71 17.95 -31.46 10.14
CA CYS A 71 16.57 -31.06 10.40
C CYS A 71 15.96 -30.66 9.03
N PRO A 72 14.65 -30.84 8.79
CA PRO A 72 14.09 -30.66 7.46
C PRO A 72 14.09 -29.17 7.10
N THR A 73 15.12 -28.75 6.37
CA THR A 73 15.15 -27.47 5.66
C THR A 73 14.05 -27.50 4.61
N ILE A 74 13.00 -26.71 4.83
CA ILE A 74 11.98 -26.48 3.82
C ILE A 74 12.61 -25.72 2.66
N ASP A 75 12.38 -26.25 1.48
CA ASP A 75 12.94 -25.82 0.21
C ASP A 75 12.54 -24.37 -0.11
N VAL A 76 13.54 -23.54 -0.44
CA VAL A 76 13.37 -22.16 -0.93
C VAL A 76 12.55 -22.12 -2.24
N SER A 77 12.25 -23.28 -2.83
CA SER A 77 11.49 -23.49 -4.06
C SER A 77 9.97 -23.36 -3.98
N LEU A 78 9.34 -23.27 -2.81
CA LEU A 78 7.85 -23.35 -2.74
C LEU A 78 7.13 -22.11 -3.29
N PHE A 79 7.72 -20.91 -3.18
CA PHE A 79 7.07 -19.64 -3.59
C PHE A 79 7.99 -18.66 -4.33
N PRO A 80 8.70 -19.07 -5.40
CA PRO A 80 9.79 -18.28 -5.99
C PRO A 80 9.34 -16.91 -6.51
N ASN A 81 8.04 -16.70 -6.73
CA ASN A 81 7.49 -15.56 -7.44
C ASN A 81 6.71 -14.56 -6.58
N ASP A 82 6.52 -14.77 -5.27
CA ASP A 82 5.82 -13.82 -4.40
C ASP A 82 6.40 -13.77 -2.98
N VAL A 83 5.91 -12.84 -2.14
CA VAL A 83 6.47 -12.52 -0.81
C VAL A 83 6.60 -13.73 0.14
N ARG A 84 5.87 -14.82 -0.08
CA ARG A 84 5.89 -16.00 0.81
C ARG A 84 7.27 -16.67 0.87
N HIS A 85 8.13 -16.55 -0.15
CA HIS A 85 9.51 -17.07 -0.11
C HIS A 85 10.37 -16.48 1.03
N LEU A 86 9.98 -15.33 1.58
CA LEU A 86 10.70 -14.68 2.67
C LEU A 86 10.34 -15.25 4.05
N LEU A 87 9.37 -16.16 4.13
CA LEU A 87 9.01 -16.84 5.38
C LEU A 87 9.96 -18.01 5.63
N ASP A 88 11.22 -17.70 5.96
CA ASP A 88 12.26 -18.70 6.26
C ASP A 88 11.92 -19.51 7.52
N GLY A 89 12.26 -20.81 7.48
CA GLY A 89 12.07 -21.82 8.50
C GLY A 89 12.66 -21.47 9.87
N ASN A 90 13.74 -20.70 9.88
CA ASN A 90 14.52 -20.40 11.08
C ASN A 90 14.14 -19.08 11.78
N THR A 91 13.24 -18.28 11.19
CA THR A 91 12.90 -16.97 11.75
C THR A 91 11.75 -17.08 12.77
N LEU A 92 11.95 -16.50 13.95
CA LEU A 92 10.96 -16.42 15.03
C LEU A 92 9.76 -15.55 14.65
N ALA A 93 8.60 -15.87 15.22
CA ALA A 93 7.37 -15.08 15.08
C ALA A 93 7.15 -14.20 16.31
N THR A 94 6.96 -12.90 16.10
CA THR A 94 6.60 -11.94 17.14
C THR A 94 5.15 -11.51 16.95
N VAL A 95 4.31 -11.68 17.98
CA VAL A 95 2.93 -11.17 17.98
C VAL A 95 3.00 -9.67 18.29
N LEU A 96 2.62 -8.84 17.33
CA LEU A 96 2.57 -7.38 17.49
C LEU A 96 1.21 -6.92 18.00
N PHE A 97 0.15 -7.60 17.57
CA PHE A 97 -1.21 -7.42 18.08
C PHE A 97 -1.85 -8.78 18.36
N PRO A 98 -2.62 -8.94 19.46
CA PRO A 98 -3.14 -10.23 19.88
C PRO A 98 -3.93 -10.97 18.79
N LEU A 99 -3.76 -12.29 18.74
CA LEU A 99 -4.50 -13.15 17.83
C LEU A 99 -5.88 -13.46 18.41
N SER A 100 -6.93 -13.37 17.60
CA SER A 100 -8.27 -13.81 17.99
C SER A 100 -8.31 -15.33 18.24
N GLU A 101 -9.30 -15.80 19.00
CA GLU A 101 -9.53 -17.24 19.21
C GLU A 101 -9.69 -18.01 17.89
N SER A 102 -10.35 -17.39 16.90
CA SER A 102 -10.52 -17.97 15.57
C SER A 102 -9.20 -18.17 14.83
N VAL A 103 -8.24 -17.24 14.97
CA VAL A 103 -6.89 -17.39 14.39
C VAL A 103 -6.07 -18.40 15.19
N GLN A 104 -6.13 -18.37 16.52
CA GLN A 104 -5.44 -19.34 17.40
C GLN A 104 -5.89 -20.78 17.10
N GLY A 105 -7.19 -20.98 16.89
CA GLY A 105 -7.76 -22.27 16.48
C GLY A 105 -7.29 -22.73 15.10
N LEU A 106 -7.10 -21.81 14.14
CA LEU A 106 -6.58 -22.15 12.81
C LEU A 106 -5.11 -22.56 12.82
N ILE A 107 -4.28 -21.92 13.65
CA ILE A 107 -2.85 -22.22 13.75
C ILE A 107 -2.55 -23.37 14.72
N GLY A 108 -3.55 -23.85 15.47
CA GLY A 108 -3.40 -24.94 16.43
C GLY A 108 -2.44 -24.60 17.58
N SER A 109 -2.42 -23.35 18.03
CA SER A 109 -1.56 -22.92 19.12
C SER A 109 -2.25 -23.08 20.48
N ASP A 110 -1.65 -23.85 21.39
CA ASP A 110 -1.95 -23.72 22.82
C ASP A 110 -1.49 -22.35 23.33
N HIS A 111 -2.15 -21.81 24.37
CA HIS A 111 -1.91 -20.47 24.93
C HIS A 111 -0.45 -20.18 25.38
N ASN A 112 0.42 -21.20 25.43
CA ASN A 112 1.85 -21.06 25.72
C ASN A 112 2.65 -20.85 24.42
N HIS A 113 2.74 -19.61 23.96
CA HIS A 113 3.47 -19.23 22.74
C HIS A 113 5.00 -19.45 22.88
N ASN A 114 5.51 -20.60 22.43
CA ASN A 114 6.90 -20.66 21.98
C ASN A 114 6.98 -20.04 20.57
N GLU A 115 7.72 -18.94 20.42
CA GLU A 115 7.84 -18.15 19.18
C GLU A 115 8.25 -19.00 17.95
N SER A 116 9.06 -20.04 18.18
CA SER A 116 9.46 -20.99 17.12
C SER A 116 8.30 -21.86 16.64
N SER A 117 7.43 -22.29 17.58
CA SER A 117 6.25 -23.11 17.27
C SER A 117 5.21 -22.29 16.51
N LEU A 118 5.02 -21.03 16.90
CA LEU A 118 4.11 -20.12 16.23
C LEU A 118 4.51 -19.88 14.77
N ALA A 119 5.79 -19.59 14.52
CA ALA A 119 6.29 -19.36 13.16
C ALA A 119 6.05 -20.58 12.26
N TYR A 120 6.27 -21.78 12.78
CA TYR A 120 6.03 -23.03 12.06
C TYR A 120 4.54 -23.24 11.71
N SER A 121 3.64 -23.07 12.69
CA SER A 121 2.19 -23.21 12.45
C SER A 121 1.67 -22.21 11.42
N VAL A 122 2.11 -20.96 11.50
CA VAL A 122 1.73 -19.91 10.55
C VAL A 122 2.21 -20.24 9.13
N ARG A 123 3.44 -20.74 8.97
CA ARG A 123 3.94 -21.17 7.65
C ARG A 123 3.09 -22.29 7.05
N LYS A 124 2.75 -23.32 7.84
CA LYS A 124 1.84 -24.39 7.41
C LYS A 124 0.47 -23.87 6.98
N LEU A 125 -0.05 -22.86 7.66
CA LEU A 125 -1.30 -22.21 7.26
C LEU A 125 -1.13 -21.50 5.90
N VAL A 126 -0.06 -20.72 5.74
CA VAL A 126 0.25 -20.01 4.49
C VAL A 126 0.40 -20.96 3.30
N GLU A 127 1.05 -22.11 3.48
CA GLU A 127 1.22 -23.14 2.45
C GLU A 127 -0.10 -23.72 1.94
N LYS A 128 -1.09 -23.85 2.82
CA LYS A 128 -2.41 -24.43 2.51
C LYS A 128 -3.44 -23.39 2.04
N SER A 129 -3.11 -22.10 2.15
CA SER A 129 -4.06 -21.02 1.91
C SER A 129 -4.17 -20.68 0.41
N GLU A 130 -5.39 -20.39 -0.03
CA GLU A 130 -5.68 -19.97 -1.41
C GLU A 130 -5.23 -18.52 -1.62
N VAL A 131 -4.61 -18.21 -2.77
CA VAL A 131 -4.28 -16.83 -3.13
C VAL A 131 -5.53 -16.14 -3.68
N VAL A 132 -6.02 -15.12 -2.97
CA VAL A 132 -7.16 -14.30 -3.41
C VAL A 132 -6.70 -13.11 -4.23
N TRP A 133 -5.55 -12.54 -3.88
CA TRP A 133 -4.99 -11.40 -4.59
C TRP A 133 -3.47 -11.38 -4.53
N LYS A 134 -2.83 -10.97 -5.63
CA LYS A 134 -1.39 -10.72 -5.73
C LYS A 134 -1.14 -9.57 -6.70
N PRO A 135 -0.08 -8.77 -6.51
CA PRO A 135 0.26 -7.70 -7.44
C PRO A 135 0.75 -8.28 -8.77
N GLU A 136 0.44 -7.61 -9.87
CA GLU A 136 0.97 -7.95 -11.21
C GLU A 136 2.47 -7.67 -11.29
N ILE A 137 2.94 -6.64 -10.58
CA ILE A 137 4.34 -6.20 -10.56
C ILE A 137 4.85 -6.13 -9.13
N GLY A 138 5.97 -6.80 -8.87
CA GLY A 138 6.67 -6.80 -7.58
C GLY A 138 6.24 -7.94 -6.64
N LYS A 139 6.98 -8.08 -5.52
CA LYS A 139 6.81 -9.17 -4.53
C LYS A 139 6.62 -8.62 -3.11
N HIS A 140 5.84 -7.55 -2.96
CA HIS A 140 5.75 -6.79 -1.71
C HIS A 140 4.51 -7.09 -0.88
N LYS A 141 3.42 -7.57 -1.50
CA LYS A 141 2.15 -7.87 -0.83
C LYS A 141 1.49 -9.09 -1.46
N ILE A 142 0.75 -9.88 -0.69
CA ILE A 142 -0.18 -10.91 -1.18
C ILE A 142 -1.34 -11.03 -0.19
N VAL A 143 -2.51 -11.44 -0.67
CA VAL A 143 -3.68 -11.72 0.18
C VAL A 143 -4.09 -13.16 -0.03
N LEU A 144 -4.21 -13.88 1.09
CA LEU A 144 -4.57 -15.28 1.15
C LEU A 144 -5.92 -15.46 1.84
N LYS A 145 -6.66 -16.49 1.46
CA LYS A 145 -7.81 -17.00 2.18
C LYS A 145 -7.38 -18.20 3.01
N CYS A 146 -7.33 -18.02 4.32
CA CYS A 146 -6.89 -19.03 5.27
C CYS A 146 -8.04 -19.94 5.72
N SER A 147 -9.27 -19.43 5.69
CA SER A 147 -10.49 -20.17 6.01
C SER A 147 -11.69 -19.52 5.30
N PRO A 148 -12.92 -20.07 5.41
CA PRO A 148 -14.10 -19.41 4.87
C PRO A 148 -14.33 -18.00 5.40
N SER A 149 -13.84 -17.64 6.59
CA SER A 149 -14.09 -16.35 7.25
C SER A 149 -12.83 -15.52 7.52
N ILE A 150 -11.63 -16.01 7.17
CA ILE A 150 -10.37 -15.35 7.52
C ILE A 150 -9.52 -15.12 6.26
N ALA A 151 -9.15 -13.86 6.07
CA ALA A 151 -8.14 -13.43 5.13
C ALA A 151 -6.82 -13.11 5.85
N LEU A 152 -5.71 -13.33 5.15
CA LEU A 152 -4.37 -13.03 5.62
C LEU A 152 -3.64 -12.20 4.57
N LYS A 153 -3.30 -10.96 4.93
CA LYS A 153 -2.46 -10.09 4.11
C LYS A 153 -1.01 -10.21 4.57
N ILE A 154 -0.12 -10.63 3.68
CA ILE A 154 1.33 -10.70 3.94
C ILE A 154 2.00 -9.53 3.24
N ILE A 155 2.70 -8.69 4.00
CA ILE A 155 3.31 -7.45 3.54
C ILE A 155 4.81 -7.47 3.89
N ARG A 156 5.67 -7.22 2.89
CA ARG A 156 7.11 -7.08 3.09
C ARG A 156 7.43 -5.66 3.55
N ASN A 157 8.28 -5.53 4.57
CA ASN A 157 8.82 -4.25 5.04
C ASN A 157 7.70 -3.21 5.29
N MET A 158 6.70 -3.58 6.09
CA MET A 158 5.60 -2.67 6.42
C MET A 158 6.11 -1.52 7.31
N ASP A 159 5.80 -0.28 6.92
CA ASP A 159 6.33 0.93 7.58
C ASP A 159 5.51 1.37 8.80
N ASN A 160 4.21 1.10 8.83
CA ASN A 160 3.29 1.49 9.90
C ASN A 160 2.12 0.50 10.03
N PHE A 161 1.27 0.70 11.05
CA PHE A 161 0.15 -0.18 11.37
C PHE A 161 -1.23 0.41 11.03
N THR A 162 -1.29 1.51 10.26
CA THR A 162 -2.51 2.30 10.01
C THR A 162 -3.70 1.46 9.57
N GLU A 163 -3.50 0.48 8.68
CA GLU A 163 -4.60 -0.39 8.27
C GLU A 163 -5.17 -1.15 9.48
N TYR A 164 -4.31 -1.80 10.27
CA TYR A 164 -4.76 -2.62 11.40
C TYR A 164 -5.41 -1.79 12.50
N THR A 165 -4.79 -0.66 12.88
CA THR A 165 -5.28 0.21 13.95
C THR A 165 -6.58 0.91 13.56
N THR A 166 -6.76 1.30 12.30
CA THR A 166 -8.05 1.83 11.84
C THR A 166 -9.13 0.77 11.87
N LEU A 167 -8.84 -0.48 11.47
CA LEU A 167 -9.83 -1.56 11.58
C LEU A 167 -10.24 -1.81 13.04
N GLN A 168 -9.32 -1.72 13.99
CA GLN A 168 -9.64 -1.80 15.43
C GLN A 168 -10.53 -0.62 15.86
N TYR A 169 -10.16 0.60 15.45
CA TYR A 169 -10.93 1.80 15.78
C TYR A 169 -12.36 1.74 15.24
N LEU A 170 -12.55 1.28 14.00
CA LEU A 170 -13.86 1.08 13.39
C LEU A 170 -14.65 -0.01 14.11
N GLU A 171 -14.01 -1.13 14.48
CA GLU A 171 -14.68 -2.20 15.21
C GLU A 171 -15.23 -1.73 16.55
N GLU A 172 -14.48 -0.90 17.26
CA GLU A 172 -14.86 -0.37 18.56
C GLU A 172 -15.90 0.77 18.45
N HIS A 173 -15.68 1.74 17.57
CA HIS A 173 -16.44 3.00 17.58
C HIS A 173 -17.60 3.03 16.58
N LYS A 174 -17.51 2.27 15.49
CA LYS A 174 -18.51 2.30 14.41
C LYS A 174 -18.62 0.95 13.69
N PRO A 175 -19.04 -0.12 14.38
CA PRO A 175 -19.12 -1.46 13.81
C PRO A 175 -20.17 -1.59 12.69
N THR A 176 -20.99 -0.57 12.42
CA THR A 176 -21.90 -0.55 11.27
C THR A 176 -21.16 -0.32 9.95
N ILE A 177 -19.96 0.26 9.98
CA ILE A 177 -19.15 0.43 8.77
C ILE A 177 -18.73 -0.96 8.28
N PRO A 178 -19.00 -1.31 7.01
CA PRO A 178 -18.70 -2.62 6.48
C PRO A 178 -17.20 -2.69 6.13
N ALA A 179 -16.35 -2.90 7.13
CA ALA A 179 -14.91 -3.07 6.99
C ALA A 179 -14.48 -4.46 7.52
N PRO A 180 -13.33 -5.00 7.08
CA PRO A 180 -12.75 -6.20 7.69
C PRO A 180 -12.55 -6.02 9.20
N ARG A 181 -12.77 -7.09 9.98
CA ARG A 181 -12.45 -7.10 11.42
C ARG A 181 -11.00 -7.50 11.63
N PRO A 182 -10.22 -6.79 12.45
CA PRO A 182 -8.85 -7.15 12.74
C PRO A 182 -8.82 -8.42 13.61
N LEU A 183 -8.04 -9.43 13.24
CA LEU A 183 -7.97 -10.71 13.96
C LEU A 183 -6.57 -11.01 14.52
N GLY A 184 -5.63 -10.10 14.32
CA GLY A 184 -4.28 -10.19 14.87
C GLY A 184 -3.20 -9.81 13.87
N LEU A 185 -2.00 -9.54 14.36
CA LEU A 185 -0.88 -9.13 13.54
C LEU A 185 0.42 -9.76 14.05
N ILE A 186 1.09 -10.49 13.17
CA ILE A 186 2.35 -11.18 13.47
C ILE A 186 3.45 -10.64 12.57
N ARG A 187 4.67 -10.56 13.09
CA ARG A 187 5.88 -10.34 12.30
C ARG A 187 6.72 -11.61 12.26
N ILE A 188 7.11 -12.02 11.05
CA ILE A 188 8.10 -13.08 10.81
C ILE A 188 9.20 -12.48 9.93
N GLY A 189 10.34 -12.15 10.52
CA GLY A 189 11.47 -11.53 9.82
C GLY A 189 11.12 -10.16 9.24
N ARG A 190 11.05 -10.07 7.91
CA ARG A 190 10.66 -8.88 7.14
C ARG A 190 9.20 -8.87 6.70
N CYS A 191 8.46 -9.93 6.99
CA CYS A 191 7.06 -10.08 6.62
C CYS A 191 6.16 -9.75 7.80
N PHE A 192 5.12 -8.98 7.53
CA PHE A 192 4.04 -8.67 8.43
C PHE A 192 2.80 -9.38 7.93
N LEU A 193 2.15 -10.12 8.83
CA LEU A 193 1.03 -10.99 8.56
C LEU A 193 -0.17 -10.42 9.31
N VAL A 194 -1.05 -9.76 8.55
CA VAL A 194 -2.24 -9.11 9.07
C VAL A 194 -3.42 -10.05 8.86
N PHE A 195 -3.94 -10.61 9.95
CA PHE A 195 -5.14 -11.43 9.95
C PHE A 195 -6.37 -10.54 10.09
N MET A 196 -7.37 -10.80 9.26
CA MET A 196 -8.63 -10.05 9.27
C MET A 196 -9.79 -10.92 8.79
N SER A 197 -11.03 -10.52 9.08
CA SER A 197 -12.20 -11.21 8.54
C SER A 197 -12.22 -11.12 7.01
N LEU A 198 -12.55 -12.21 6.33
CA LEU A 198 -12.76 -12.20 4.88
C LEU A 198 -14.06 -11.47 4.53
N VAL A 199 -13.97 -10.44 3.70
CA VAL A 199 -15.16 -9.79 3.13
C VAL A 199 -15.62 -10.57 1.90
N HIS A 200 -16.84 -11.09 1.95
CA HIS A 200 -17.40 -11.90 0.88
C HIS A 200 -17.97 -11.06 -0.26
N GLY A 201 -17.77 -11.52 -1.49
CA GLY A 201 -18.30 -10.88 -2.69
C GLY A 201 -17.29 -10.88 -3.83
N THR A 202 -17.58 -10.08 -4.84
CA THR A 202 -16.65 -9.71 -5.90
C THR A 202 -16.29 -8.24 -5.75
N THR A 203 -15.16 -7.80 -6.31
CA THR A 203 -14.83 -6.38 -6.37
C THR A 203 -15.85 -5.65 -7.26
N LEU A 204 -16.12 -4.39 -6.94
CA LEU A 204 -16.95 -3.52 -7.76
C LEU A 204 -16.32 -3.33 -9.14
N GLU A 205 -15.00 -3.21 -9.21
CA GLU A 205 -14.23 -3.16 -10.46
C GLU A 205 -14.63 -4.25 -11.45
N ALA A 206 -14.75 -5.51 -10.98
CA ALA A 206 -15.03 -6.66 -11.84
C ALA A 206 -16.45 -6.66 -12.43
N VAL A 207 -17.39 -5.94 -11.80
CA VAL A 207 -18.79 -5.89 -12.23
C VAL A 207 -19.19 -4.54 -12.81
N TRP A 208 -18.46 -3.46 -12.50
CA TRP A 208 -18.78 -2.09 -12.90
C TRP A 208 -19.07 -1.91 -14.40
N PRO A 209 -18.28 -2.49 -15.33
CA PRO A 209 -18.54 -2.35 -16.76
C PRO A 209 -19.86 -2.99 -17.24
N LYS A 210 -20.48 -3.83 -16.41
CA LYS A 210 -21.73 -4.56 -16.72
C LYS A 210 -22.96 -3.88 -16.14
N LEU A 211 -22.78 -2.81 -15.36
CA LEU A 211 -23.87 -2.10 -14.71
C LEU A 211 -24.38 -0.98 -15.61
N ASP A 212 -25.70 -0.80 -15.64
CA ASP A 212 -26.31 0.41 -16.18
C ASP A 212 -26.24 1.57 -15.17
N ASP A 213 -26.58 2.77 -15.64
CA ASP A 213 -26.56 3.99 -14.82
C ASP A 213 -27.46 3.89 -13.59
N SER A 214 -28.59 3.17 -13.66
CA SER A 214 -29.51 3.04 -12.53
C SER A 214 -28.88 2.21 -11.42
N LEU A 215 -28.23 1.10 -11.77
CA LEU A 215 -27.52 0.24 -10.83
C LEU A 215 -26.27 0.94 -10.27
N LYS A 216 -25.55 1.72 -11.11
CA LYS A 216 -24.41 2.53 -10.66
C LYS A 216 -24.83 3.59 -9.64
N ARG A 217 -25.93 4.31 -9.89
CA ARG A 217 -26.51 5.27 -8.92
C ARG A 217 -26.95 4.59 -7.62
N PHE A 218 -27.54 3.41 -7.73
CA PHE A 218 -27.93 2.65 -6.54
C PHE A 218 -26.71 2.25 -5.67
N ILE A 219 -25.57 1.93 -6.28
CA ILE A 219 -24.32 1.68 -5.56
C ILE A 219 -23.75 2.99 -5.00
N GLN A 220 -23.77 4.08 -5.77
CA GLN A 220 -23.36 5.40 -5.33
C GLN A 220 -24.13 5.85 -4.06
N GLU A 221 -25.45 5.64 -4.02
CA GLU A 221 -26.29 5.96 -2.86
C GLU A 221 -25.90 5.13 -1.62
N GLN A 222 -25.67 3.82 -1.79
CA GLN A 222 -25.19 2.96 -0.70
C GLN A 222 -23.85 3.45 -0.14
N LEU A 223 -22.89 3.74 -1.03
CA LEU A 223 -21.59 4.25 -0.64
C LEU A 223 -21.71 5.63 0.02
N ASN A 224 -22.60 6.50 -0.47
CA ASN A 224 -22.82 7.82 0.13
C ASN A 224 -23.30 7.70 1.58
N ASN A 225 -24.24 6.79 1.85
CA ASN A 225 -24.72 6.53 3.20
C ASN A 225 -23.60 5.97 4.10
N ILE A 226 -22.81 5.01 3.60
CA ILE A 226 -21.65 4.45 4.33
C ILE A 226 -20.65 5.56 4.68
N PHE A 227 -20.33 6.44 3.73
CA PHE A 227 -19.34 7.50 3.96
C PHE A 227 -19.89 8.65 4.82
N ILE A 228 -21.19 8.95 4.77
CA ILE A 228 -21.83 9.85 5.74
C ILE A 228 -21.69 9.29 7.16
N GLU A 229 -21.96 7.99 7.35
CA GLU A 229 -21.77 7.32 8.65
C GLU A 229 -20.30 7.31 9.07
N LEU A 230 -19.37 7.03 8.16
CA LEU A 230 -17.94 7.05 8.44
C LEU A 230 -17.50 8.43 8.92
N ARG A 231 -17.89 9.47 8.18
CA ARG A 231 -17.54 10.87 8.45
C ARG A 231 -18.28 11.47 9.65
N SER A 232 -19.22 10.73 10.25
CA SER A 232 -19.78 11.08 11.56
C SER A 232 -18.76 10.90 12.69
N LEU A 233 -17.72 10.10 12.47
CA LEU A 233 -16.56 10.02 13.37
C LEU A 233 -15.70 11.27 13.18
N THR A 234 -15.80 12.19 14.13
CA THR A 234 -14.96 13.40 14.19
C THR A 234 -13.73 13.17 15.04
N ARG A 235 -12.60 13.80 14.65
CA ARG A 235 -11.33 13.66 15.36
C ARG A 235 -11.45 14.06 16.84
N PRO A 236 -11.04 13.20 17.79
CA PRO A 236 -10.84 13.58 19.19
C PRO A 236 -9.76 14.66 19.34
N SER A 237 -9.96 15.63 20.24
CA SER A 237 -9.04 16.77 20.39
C SER A 237 -7.62 16.37 20.78
N ASN A 238 -7.44 15.22 21.45
CA ASN A 238 -6.17 14.67 21.92
C ASN A 238 -5.43 13.80 20.89
N MET A 239 -5.95 13.65 19.68
CA MET A 239 -5.34 12.82 18.63
C MET A 239 -4.84 13.70 17.47
N PRO A 240 -3.61 13.55 16.98
CA PRO A 240 -3.16 14.29 15.79
C PRO A 240 -3.91 13.83 14.53
N LEU A 241 -3.77 14.57 13.43
CA LEU A 241 -4.22 14.16 12.11
C LEU A 241 -3.41 12.98 11.58
N GLY A 242 -4.04 12.23 10.67
CA GLY A 242 -3.50 11.00 10.12
C GLY A 242 -4.04 9.75 10.80
N GLY A 243 -3.23 8.69 10.83
CA GLY A 243 -3.62 7.40 11.40
C GLY A 243 -4.08 7.50 12.86
N VAL A 244 -5.07 6.69 13.22
CA VAL A 244 -5.79 6.77 14.50
C VAL A 244 -4.95 6.39 15.73
N ALA A 245 -3.77 5.81 15.53
CA ALA A 245 -2.83 5.48 16.60
C ALA A 245 -1.55 6.32 16.53
N GLY A 246 -1.61 7.49 15.88
CA GLY A 246 -0.49 8.42 15.79
C GLY A 246 0.51 8.10 14.67
N GLU A 247 0.13 7.31 13.67
CA GLU A 247 0.99 6.98 12.52
C GLU A 247 1.24 8.16 11.57
N GLY A 248 0.62 9.31 11.84
CA GLY A 248 0.79 10.53 11.09
C GLY A 248 0.01 10.55 9.77
N CYS A 249 0.07 11.69 9.08
CA CYS A 249 -0.59 11.88 7.80
C CYS A 249 0.17 11.15 6.69
N GLN A 250 -0.57 10.58 5.76
CA GLN A 250 -0.05 9.91 4.57
C GLN A 250 -0.68 10.52 3.32
N ASP A 251 0.14 10.91 2.34
CA ASP A 251 -0.32 11.42 1.04
C ASP A 251 0.29 10.53 -0.05
N LEU A 252 -0.53 9.58 -0.54
CA LEU A 252 -0.17 8.79 -1.70
C LEU A 252 -0.28 9.67 -2.94
N ARG A 253 0.88 9.97 -3.52
CA ARG A 253 0.98 10.48 -4.89
C ARG A 253 1.60 9.44 -5.80
N ARG A 254 2.68 9.79 -6.51
CA ARG A 254 3.58 8.81 -7.13
C ARG A 254 4.33 7.96 -6.09
N HIS A 255 4.70 8.60 -4.98
CA HIS A 255 5.26 7.95 -3.79
C HIS A 255 4.45 8.38 -2.57
N VAL A 256 4.48 7.56 -1.51
CA VAL A 256 3.81 7.91 -0.25
C VAL A 256 4.67 8.90 0.52
N ARG A 257 4.16 10.12 0.71
CA ARG A 257 4.72 11.10 1.64
C ARG A 257 4.12 10.88 3.02
N ARG A 258 4.94 10.99 4.07
CA ARG A 258 4.50 10.84 5.46
C ARG A 258 4.98 12.00 6.31
N THR A 259 4.21 12.35 7.32
CA THR A 259 4.65 13.29 8.35
C THR A 259 5.64 12.60 9.30
N THR A 260 6.67 13.32 9.70
CA THR A 260 7.59 12.88 10.76
C THR A 260 7.15 13.38 12.13
N GLU A 261 6.43 14.50 12.16
CA GLU A 261 5.93 15.13 13.37
C GLU A 261 4.39 15.15 13.38
N PRO A 262 3.75 15.14 14.56
CA PRO A 262 2.29 15.24 14.67
C PRO A 262 1.75 16.55 14.09
N ILE A 263 0.71 16.46 13.26
CA ILE A 263 -0.04 17.60 12.72
C ILE A 263 -1.36 17.72 13.47
N TRP A 264 -1.73 18.92 13.92
CA TRP A 264 -2.93 19.12 14.75
C TRP A 264 -4.03 19.97 14.10
N THR A 265 -3.66 20.81 13.14
CA THR A 265 -4.54 21.82 12.54
C THR A 265 -4.67 21.61 11.04
N THR A 266 -5.75 22.13 10.44
CA THR A 266 -5.91 22.12 8.98
C THR A 266 -4.81 22.96 8.32
N GLU A 267 -4.37 24.04 8.96
CA GLU A 267 -3.30 24.92 8.49
C GLU A 267 -1.96 24.20 8.39
N ASP A 268 -1.59 23.45 9.42
CA ASP A 268 -0.37 22.65 9.44
C ASP A 268 -0.43 21.53 8.40
N PHE A 269 -1.61 20.91 8.22
CA PHE A 269 -1.83 19.93 7.18
C PHE A 269 -1.68 20.52 5.78
N ASP A 270 -2.29 21.67 5.51
CA ASP A 270 -2.18 22.39 4.23
C ASP A 270 -0.72 22.79 3.99
N ASN A 271 -0.02 23.34 5.00
CA ASN A 271 1.41 23.65 4.91
C ASN A 271 2.24 22.40 4.57
N TRP A 272 1.95 21.26 5.18
CA TRP A 272 2.62 20.00 4.88
C TRP A 272 2.31 19.50 3.46
N GLN A 273 1.06 19.56 3.01
CA GLN A 273 0.70 19.17 1.63
C GLN A 273 1.51 19.96 0.61
N PHE A 274 1.67 21.27 0.83
CA PHE A 274 2.40 22.20 -0.04
C PHE A 274 3.92 22.28 0.24
N SER A 275 4.46 21.41 1.10
CA SER A 275 5.89 21.35 1.37
C SER A 275 6.67 20.58 0.31
N ASN A 276 7.97 20.84 0.21
CA ASN A 276 8.95 20.14 -0.64
C ASN A 276 8.57 20.03 -2.13
N PRO A 277 8.24 21.15 -2.82
CA PRO A 277 8.09 21.13 -4.28
C PRO A 277 9.38 20.72 -4.98
N HIS A 278 9.27 19.93 -6.04
CA HIS A 278 10.37 19.75 -7.01
C HIS A 278 10.61 21.00 -7.85
N PHE A 279 9.56 21.78 -8.13
CA PHE A 279 9.63 23.07 -8.79
C PHE A 279 8.45 23.98 -8.41
N GLY A 280 8.62 25.30 -8.54
CA GLY A 280 7.65 26.31 -8.13
C GLY A 280 8.21 27.21 -7.04
N SER A 281 8.23 28.52 -7.28
CA SER A 281 8.77 29.48 -6.30
C SER A 281 7.83 29.65 -5.11
N PRO A 282 8.33 30.09 -3.95
CA PRO A 282 7.47 30.41 -2.80
C PRO A 282 6.35 31.40 -3.12
N ILE A 283 6.59 32.37 -4.02
CA ILE A 283 5.56 33.32 -4.48
C ILE A 283 4.49 32.59 -5.29
N TYR A 284 4.86 31.72 -6.23
CA TYR A 284 3.91 30.95 -7.02
C TYR A 284 3.01 30.08 -6.13
N ILE A 285 3.60 29.37 -5.16
CA ILE A 285 2.86 28.53 -4.22
C ILE A 285 1.92 29.37 -3.35
N LYS A 286 2.40 30.53 -2.85
CA LYS A 286 1.57 31.45 -2.09
C LYS A 286 0.41 32.00 -2.91
N THR A 287 0.64 32.37 -4.17
CA THR A 287 -0.41 32.80 -5.10
C THR A 287 -1.42 31.70 -5.34
N LEU A 288 -0.99 30.47 -5.66
CA LEU A 288 -1.89 29.33 -5.82
C LEU A 288 -2.76 29.09 -4.57
N ARG A 289 -2.15 29.08 -3.38
CA ARG A 289 -2.88 28.88 -2.12
C ARG A 289 -3.87 30.01 -1.84
N SER A 290 -3.57 31.24 -2.26
CA SER A 290 -4.48 32.39 -2.10
C SER A 290 -5.74 32.32 -2.97
N LEU A 291 -5.78 31.43 -3.97
CA LEU A 291 -6.95 31.21 -4.81
C LEU A 291 -7.97 30.25 -4.18
N CYS A 292 -7.61 29.57 -3.09
CA CYS A 292 -8.50 28.63 -2.41
C CYS A 292 -9.36 29.33 -1.34
N PRO A 293 -10.59 28.84 -1.11
CA PRO A 293 -11.41 29.31 0.00
C PRO A 293 -10.75 29.00 1.36
N PRO A 294 -11.20 29.67 2.44
CA PRO A 294 -10.71 29.41 3.79
C PRO A 294 -10.75 27.93 4.17
N LEU A 295 -9.79 27.52 4.98
CA LEU A 295 -9.64 26.13 5.41
C LEU A 295 -10.78 25.74 6.37
N LEU A 296 -11.50 24.67 6.00
CA LEU A 296 -12.47 24.04 6.89
C LEU A 296 -11.74 23.35 8.04
N GLN A 297 -12.21 23.57 9.26
CA GLN A 297 -11.59 23.05 10.49
C GLN A 297 -12.13 21.69 10.92
N LYS A 298 -13.13 21.17 10.20
CA LYS A 298 -13.73 19.87 10.50
C LYS A 298 -12.80 18.75 10.05
N HIS A 299 -12.48 17.88 11.00
CA HIS A 299 -11.66 16.69 10.77
C HIS A 299 -12.50 15.44 10.97
N VAL A 300 -12.54 14.58 9.96
CA VAL A 300 -13.38 13.38 9.93
C VAL A 300 -12.52 12.17 9.60
N LEU A 301 -12.99 10.98 10.00
CA LEU A 301 -12.37 9.75 9.57
C LEU A 301 -12.59 9.56 8.06
N SER A 302 -11.50 9.34 7.33
CA SER A 302 -11.48 9.14 5.88
C SER A 302 -10.76 7.84 5.53
N HIS A 303 -11.16 7.24 4.41
CA HIS A 303 -10.54 6.05 3.82
C HIS A 303 -9.30 6.42 3.00
N ASN A 304 -9.39 7.49 2.20
CA ASN A 304 -8.34 8.03 1.32
C ASN A 304 -7.79 7.11 0.19
N ASP A 305 -8.32 5.90 0.02
CA ASP A 305 -8.02 5.01 -1.12
C ASP A 305 -9.28 4.38 -1.71
N LEU A 306 -10.38 5.14 -1.79
CA LEU A 306 -11.64 4.60 -2.31
C LEU A 306 -11.58 4.48 -3.84
N ARG A 307 -11.56 3.23 -4.32
CA ARG A 307 -11.58 2.86 -5.73
C ARG A 307 -12.32 1.54 -5.93
N PRO A 308 -12.80 1.22 -7.15
CA PRO A 308 -13.68 0.08 -7.39
C PRO A 308 -13.13 -1.29 -6.95
N ASP A 309 -11.81 -1.48 -6.95
CA ASP A 309 -11.18 -2.73 -6.49
C ASP A 309 -11.11 -2.86 -4.96
N ASN A 310 -11.24 -1.73 -4.24
CA ASN A 310 -11.34 -1.67 -2.78
C ASN A 310 -12.79 -1.74 -2.27
N ILE A 311 -13.77 -1.93 -3.16
CA ILE A 311 -15.19 -2.05 -2.81
C ILE A 311 -15.64 -3.47 -3.13
N MET A 312 -16.20 -4.16 -2.14
CA MET A 312 -16.77 -5.49 -2.29
C MET A 312 -18.28 -5.40 -2.42
N VAL A 313 -18.82 -6.13 -3.40
CA VAL A 313 -20.25 -6.23 -3.65
C VAL A 313 -20.71 -7.67 -3.81
N LYS A 314 -21.99 -7.90 -3.53
CA LYS A 314 -22.65 -9.19 -3.74
C LYS A 314 -24.01 -8.98 -4.38
N LEU A 315 -24.37 -9.85 -5.33
CA LEU A 315 -25.67 -9.83 -5.96
C LEU A 315 -26.70 -10.47 -5.02
N GLU A 316 -27.66 -9.68 -4.56
CA GLU A 316 -28.73 -10.11 -3.64
C GLU A 316 -30.07 -9.55 -4.14
N GLY A 317 -31.05 -10.43 -4.36
CA GLY A 317 -32.37 -10.02 -4.86
C GLY A 317 -32.35 -9.31 -6.21
N GLY A 318 -31.36 -9.62 -7.08
CA GLY A 318 -31.20 -8.98 -8.39
C GLY A 318 -30.49 -7.62 -8.37
N GLN A 319 -30.02 -7.16 -7.21
CA GLN A 319 -29.29 -5.90 -7.06
C GLN A 319 -27.94 -6.12 -6.37
N TYR A 320 -26.92 -5.36 -6.75
CA TYR A 320 -25.63 -5.39 -6.06
C TYR A 320 -25.71 -4.60 -4.76
N ARG A 321 -25.38 -5.27 -3.66
CA ARG A 321 -25.24 -4.68 -2.32
C ARG A 321 -23.77 -4.54 -1.97
N VAL A 322 -23.39 -3.39 -1.40
CA VAL A 322 -22.04 -3.19 -0.87
C VAL A 322 -21.88 -4.05 0.39
N THR A 323 -20.95 -5.00 0.35
CA THR A 323 -20.67 -5.92 1.47
C THR A 323 -19.43 -5.54 2.25
N GLY A 324 -18.54 -4.70 1.68
CA GLY A 324 -17.50 -4.06 2.45
C GLY A 324 -16.53 -3.18 1.67
N ILE A 325 -15.75 -2.42 2.42
CA ILE A 325 -14.69 -1.52 1.97
C ILE A 325 -13.38 -2.05 2.55
N ILE A 326 -12.37 -2.26 1.71
CA ILE A 326 -11.09 -2.89 2.06
C ILE A 326 -9.90 -1.97 1.74
N ASP A 327 -8.69 -2.34 2.19
CA ASP A 327 -7.41 -1.60 2.00
C ASP A 327 -7.35 -0.23 2.71
N TRP A 328 -7.57 -0.23 4.03
CA TRP A 328 -7.61 0.97 4.91
C TRP A 328 -6.21 1.58 5.23
N LYS A 329 -5.18 1.28 4.46
CA LYS A 329 -3.76 1.67 4.73
C LYS A 329 -3.48 3.18 4.78
N TYR A 330 -4.31 4.02 4.15
CA TYR A 330 -4.17 5.49 4.13
C TYR A 330 -5.26 6.20 4.94
N SER A 331 -6.03 5.43 5.69
CA SER A 331 -7.13 5.96 6.48
C SER A 331 -6.64 6.74 7.70
N GLY A 332 -7.54 7.54 8.27
CA GLY A 332 -7.24 8.34 9.43
C GLY A 332 -8.11 9.59 9.53
N PHE A 333 -7.84 10.43 10.51
CA PHE A 333 -8.51 11.73 10.64
C PHE A 333 -7.82 12.78 9.77
N TYR A 334 -8.56 13.32 8.82
CA TYR A 334 -8.08 14.35 7.89
C TYR A 334 -9.08 15.49 7.79
N PRO A 335 -8.66 16.68 7.30
CA PRO A 335 -9.59 17.74 6.94
C PRO A 335 -10.65 17.20 5.99
N GLU A 336 -11.90 17.60 6.18
CA GLU A 336 -13.03 16.95 5.51
C GLU A 336 -12.99 17.00 3.98
N TYR A 337 -12.29 18.00 3.42
CA TYR A 337 -12.10 18.16 1.97
C TYR A 337 -11.09 17.17 1.38
N TYR A 338 -10.19 16.61 2.20
CA TYR A 338 -9.01 15.89 1.70
C TYR A 338 -9.40 14.65 0.91
N GLU A 339 -10.40 13.91 1.37
CA GLU A 339 -10.90 12.72 0.67
C GLU A 339 -11.46 13.03 -0.72
N SER A 340 -12.04 14.23 -0.92
CA SER A 340 -12.47 14.71 -2.24
C SER A 340 -11.32 14.92 -3.21
N THR A 341 -10.10 15.15 -2.71
CA THR A 341 -8.90 15.19 -3.55
C THR A 341 -8.41 13.77 -3.86
N LYS A 342 -8.41 12.87 -2.86
CA LYS A 342 -7.83 11.53 -2.99
C LYS A 342 -8.69 10.56 -3.82
N VAL A 343 -10.01 10.68 -3.79
CA VAL A 343 -10.92 9.80 -4.56
C VAL A 343 -10.71 9.90 -6.09
N MET A 344 -10.03 10.96 -6.54
CA MET A 344 -9.72 11.21 -7.94
C MET A 344 -8.29 10.80 -8.34
N ASN A 345 -7.48 10.26 -7.42
CA ASN A 345 -6.08 9.92 -7.67
C ASN A 345 -5.86 8.92 -8.84
N GLY A 346 -6.88 8.12 -9.18
CA GLY A 346 -6.81 7.18 -10.31
C GLY A 346 -7.30 7.75 -11.64
N LEU A 347 -7.84 8.96 -11.68
CA LEU A 347 -8.38 9.56 -12.90
C LEU A 347 -7.25 10.13 -13.76
N SER A 348 -6.75 9.34 -14.70
CA SER A 348 -5.79 9.80 -15.71
C SER A 348 -6.50 10.48 -16.90
N THR A 349 -5.76 11.21 -17.74
CA THR A 349 -6.33 11.88 -18.93
C THR A 349 -6.86 10.92 -20.00
N ASN A 350 -6.49 9.64 -19.91
CA ASN A 350 -6.88 8.58 -20.83
C ASN A 350 -7.64 7.45 -20.10
N GLU A 351 -8.23 7.77 -18.96
CA GLU A 351 -9.11 6.86 -18.22
C GLU A 351 -10.49 6.81 -18.90
N ASP A 352 -10.97 5.60 -19.16
CA ASP A 352 -12.23 5.36 -19.86
C ASP A 352 -13.34 4.87 -18.91
N SER A 353 -13.02 4.59 -17.64
CA SER A 353 -13.98 4.20 -16.63
C SER A 353 -14.84 5.38 -16.18
N ASP A 354 -16.15 5.25 -16.30
CA ASP A 354 -17.12 6.25 -15.84
C ASP A 354 -17.32 6.26 -14.32
N TRP A 355 -16.61 5.42 -13.56
CA TRP A 355 -16.64 5.37 -12.09
C TRP A 355 -16.56 6.76 -11.44
N TYR A 356 -15.71 7.63 -11.97
CA TYR A 356 -15.48 8.97 -11.44
C TYR A 356 -16.68 9.92 -11.59
N LEU A 357 -17.69 9.54 -12.36
CA LEU A 357 -18.97 10.25 -12.45
C LEU A 357 -19.96 9.81 -11.37
N PHE A 358 -19.70 8.70 -10.67
CA PHE A 358 -20.56 8.11 -9.65
C PHE A 358 -19.90 8.10 -8.26
N ILE A 359 -18.98 9.03 -8.01
CA ILE A 359 -18.37 9.21 -6.69
C ILE A 359 -19.44 9.57 -5.65
N PRO A 360 -19.40 9.01 -4.43
CA PRO A 360 -20.38 9.33 -3.39
C PRO A 360 -20.42 10.83 -3.10
N GLU A 361 -21.63 11.39 -3.02
CA GLU A 361 -21.82 12.84 -2.96
C GLU A 361 -21.04 13.49 -1.82
N CYS A 362 -21.07 12.92 -0.61
CA CYS A 362 -20.42 13.48 0.58
C CYS A 362 -18.89 13.60 0.50
N ILE A 363 -18.24 12.88 -0.43
CA ILE A 363 -16.81 12.96 -0.70
C ILE A 363 -16.52 13.43 -2.13
N SER A 364 -17.53 13.80 -2.91
CA SER A 364 -17.37 14.23 -4.30
C SER A 364 -16.47 15.47 -4.41
N PRO A 365 -15.59 15.55 -5.43
CA PRO A 365 -14.84 16.76 -5.73
C PRO A 365 -15.76 17.97 -5.98
N LEU A 366 -17.02 17.77 -6.41
CA LEU A 366 -17.98 18.86 -6.61
C LEU A 366 -18.27 19.65 -5.32
N ARG A 367 -18.14 19.02 -4.15
CA ARG A 367 -18.30 19.71 -2.85
C ARG A 367 -17.09 20.57 -2.46
N ASN A 368 -15.92 20.26 -3.02
CA ASN A 368 -14.63 20.86 -2.68
C ASN A 368 -13.84 21.15 -3.97
N THR A 369 -14.50 21.78 -4.95
CA THR A 369 -14.01 21.85 -6.33
C THR A 369 -12.69 22.60 -6.43
N GLU A 370 -12.56 23.72 -5.72
CA GLU A 370 -11.36 24.54 -5.68
C GLU A 370 -10.18 23.79 -5.07
N LYS A 371 -10.43 23.00 -4.01
CA LYS A 371 -9.41 22.17 -3.36
C LYS A 371 -8.95 21.03 -4.26
N TRP A 372 -9.88 20.38 -4.96
CA TRP A 372 -9.53 19.35 -5.94
C TRP A 372 -8.73 19.94 -7.10
N LEU A 373 -9.17 21.06 -7.70
CA LEU A 373 -8.44 21.75 -8.76
C LEU A 373 -7.03 22.17 -8.33
N LEU A 374 -6.90 22.69 -7.10
CA LEU A 374 -5.61 23.06 -6.55
C LEU A 374 -4.72 21.82 -6.36
N ASP A 375 -5.22 20.70 -5.81
CA ASP A 375 -4.42 19.47 -5.68
C ASP A 375 -4.03 18.90 -7.04
N ALA A 376 -4.91 18.96 -8.04
CA ALA A 376 -4.64 18.51 -9.41
C ALA A 376 -3.55 19.36 -10.12
N LEU A 377 -3.52 20.67 -9.87
CA LEU A 377 -2.43 21.53 -10.32
C LEU A 377 -1.15 21.24 -9.54
N TRP A 378 -1.26 21.19 -8.20
CA TRP A 378 -0.16 20.98 -7.28
C TRP A 378 0.54 19.63 -7.50
N TRP A 379 -0.20 18.58 -7.86
CA TRP A 379 0.31 17.26 -8.15
C TRP A 379 1.56 17.29 -9.04
N LYS A 380 1.51 18.11 -10.10
CA LYS A 380 2.59 18.26 -11.08
C LYS A 380 3.89 18.77 -10.47
N HIS A 381 3.82 19.51 -9.36
CA HIS A 381 4.98 20.13 -8.70
C HIS A 381 5.72 19.20 -7.73
N VAL A 382 5.14 18.06 -7.39
CA VAL A 382 5.65 17.13 -6.34
C VAL A 382 5.85 15.71 -6.87
N GLU A 383 5.75 15.52 -8.19
CA GLU A 383 5.90 14.23 -8.90
C GLU A 383 7.33 13.89 -9.38
#